data_AF-A0A358QQ93-F1
#
_entry.id   AF-A0A358QQ93-F1
#
_cell.length_a   1.000
_cell.length_b   1.000
_cell.length_c   1.000
_cell.angle_alpha   90.00
_cell.angle_beta   90.00
_cell.angle_gamma   90.00
#
_symmetry.space_group_name_H-M   'P 1'
#
loop_
_entity.id
_entity.type
_entity.pdbx_description
1 polymer ?
#
loop_
_entity_poly.entity_id
_entity_poly.type
_entity_poly.pdbx_seq_one_letter_code
_entity_poly.pdbx_strand_id
1 'polypeptide(L)'
;MFCTKCGKRLPEQNNFCTQCGNIIRPPIEHSYTERKSSEEPDIPQAQTASEAHELSNGITEEDFRRFIGNKADYYISKWKKANTSSPKVFFPSWNWAAFLITCIWAAYRKMYAYAALFLVLTVILYLITDIALLPLGALVINIVAGITGNYLYFLHCSSKISSAKKTGNNNYTSAGGTNWQAIVVSVLACILVGTSYSFAYNALTEKPTQTLNINSPDNQQIKSQESIVTPEDPAEKPSAIPGTGDQAQPGKAVTAETVTPSNPAMQTNAKADETKNITSNNTSTSPKTAWDTITYDGYKYEGEWLDYPDGHCVFHGKGTLTYPSGDKYVGEFRNGNIEGFGTYYFAEGQKYVGQFKNDCFDGKGKIVNADGTIAEEGTYRQN
;
A
#
# COMPACT_ATOMS: atom_id res chain seq x y z
N MET A 1 -5.99 23.05 2.66
CA MET A 1 -5.06 22.09 3.31
C MET A 1 -3.86 21.84 2.43
N PHE A 2 -2.66 21.62 2.99
CA PHE A 2 -1.53 21.02 2.29
C PHE A 2 -1.17 19.73 3.00
N CYS A 3 -0.79 18.69 2.25
CA CYS A 3 -0.29 17.49 2.90
C CYS A 3 1.12 17.75 3.44
N THR A 4 1.36 17.43 4.70
CA THR A 4 2.71 17.46 5.26
C THR A 4 3.65 16.59 4.43
N LYS A 5 3.38 15.28 4.30
CA LYS A 5 4.23 14.31 3.59
C LYS A 5 4.47 14.59 2.09
N CYS A 6 3.42 14.92 1.34
CA CYS A 6 3.48 15.04 -0.14
C CYS A 6 3.42 16.47 -0.62
N GLY A 7 3.03 17.42 0.23
CA GLY A 7 3.01 18.82 -0.12
C GLY A 7 1.90 19.26 -1.09
N LYS A 8 1.08 18.33 -1.56
CA LYS A 8 -0.02 18.66 -2.47
C LYS A 8 -1.05 19.53 -1.74
N ARG A 9 -1.54 20.57 -2.41
CA ARG A 9 -2.74 21.29 -1.99
C ARG A 9 -3.94 20.33 -2.03
N LEU A 10 -4.67 20.25 -0.93
CA LEU A 10 -5.84 19.42 -0.75
C LEU A 10 -7.10 20.30 -0.65
N PRO A 11 -8.23 19.82 -1.20
CA PRO A 11 -9.53 20.48 -1.03
C PRO A 11 -9.94 20.45 0.46
N GLU A 12 -10.69 21.46 0.90
CA GLU A 12 -11.02 21.81 2.31
C GLU A 12 -11.78 20.75 3.14
N GLN A 13 -11.89 19.50 2.68
CA GLN A 13 -12.61 18.43 3.39
C GLN A 13 -11.91 17.06 3.38
N ASN A 14 -10.62 17.01 2.98
CA ASN A 14 -9.88 15.76 2.86
C ASN A 14 -8.97 15.47 4.06
N ASN A 15 -9.34 14.48 4.87
CA ASN A 15 -8.50 13.98 5.98
C ASN A 15 -7.29 13.13 5.52
N PHE A 16 -6.99 13.08 4.22
CA PHE A 16 -5.85 12.34 3.67
C PHE A 16 -5.39 12.90 2.31
N CYS A 17 -4.08 12.87 2.05
CA CYS A 17 -3.48 13.22 0.76
C CYS A 17 -3.84 12.17 -0.27
N THR A 18 -4.55 12.58 -1.32
CA THR A 18 -4.92 11.72 -2.46
C THR A 18 -3.72 11.32 -3.33
N GLN A 19 -2.58 12.00 -3.22
CA GLN A 19 -1.36 11.71 -3.99
C GLN A 19 -0.41 10.72 -3.30
N CYS A 20 -0.23 10.79 -1.99
CA CYS A 20 0.69 9.89 -1.26
C CYS A 20 0.00 8.97 -0.25
N GLY A 21 -1.32 9.08 -0.11
CA GLY A 21 -2.10 8.34 0.88
C GLY A 21 -1.81 8.72 2.33
N ASN A 22 -1.05 9.80 2.59
CA ASN A 22 -0.79 10.24 3.95
C ASN A 22 -2.10 10.69 4.57
N ILE A 23 -2.51 10.03 5.65
CA ILE A 23 -3.61 10.53 6.47
C ILE A 23 -3.10 11.83 7.08
N ILE A 24 -3.83 12.92 6.88
CA ILE A 24 -3.59 14.14 7.65
C ILE A 24 -4.13 13.83 9.03
N ARG A 25 -3.26 13.21 9.84
CA ARG A 25 -3.52 13.09 11.26
C ARG A 25 -3.31 14.50 11.82
N PRO A 26 -4.20 15.02 12.67
CA PRO A 26 -3.71 15.95 13.66
C PRO A 26 -2.54 15.22 14.37
N PRO A 27 -1.38 15.87 14.54
CA PRO A 27 -0.29 15.27 15.30
C PRO A 27 -0.82 14.85 16.66
N ILE A 28 -0.26 13.75 17.14
CA ILE A 28 -0.75 13.01 18.31
C ILE A 28 -0.91 13.98 19.48
N GLU A 29 -2.15 14.23 19.91
CA GLU A 29 -2.41 14.76 21.25
C GLU A 29 -1.98 13.68 22.24
N HIS A 30 -0.77 13.85 22.77
CA HIS A 30 -0.26 12.97 23.80
C HIS A 30 -0.92 13.32 25.14
N SER A 31 -1.93 12.56 25.54
CA SER A 31 -2.37 12.53 26.94
C SER A 31 -1.35 11.74 27.77
N TYR A 32 -0.38 12.46 28.35
CA TYR A 32 0.49 11.89 29.36
C TYR A 32 -0.28 11.80 30.68
N THR A 33 -0.71 10.61 31.07
CA THR A 33 -1.21 10.39 32.43
C THR A 33 -0.02 10.28 33.37
N GLU A 34 0.23 11.34 34.14
CA GLU A 34 1.07 11.28 35.34
C GLU A 34 0.55 10.17 36.26
N ARG A 35 1.34 9.10 36.43
CA ARG A 35 1.07 8.12 37.49
C ARG A 35 1.68 8.67 38.79
N LYS A 36 0.95 9.58 39.46
CA LYS A 36 1.24 9.89 40.88
C LYS A 36 0.85 8.67 41.72
N SER A 37 1.83 8.17 42.48
CA SER A 37 1.61 7.19 43.52
C SER A 37 0.74 7.76 44.65
N SER A 38 0.01 6.86 45.30
CA SER A 38 -0.73 6.98 46.56
C SER A 38 -1.96 7.91 46.58
N GLU A 39 -3.14 7.35 46.33
CA GLU A 39 -4.20 7.13 47.34
C GLU A 39 -5.42 6.40 46.71
N GLU A 40 -6.09 5.55 47.50
CA GLU A 40 -7.20 4.65 47.14
C GLU A 40 -8.54 5.43 47.08
N PRO A 41 -9.58 5.01 46.30
CA PRO A 41 -10.57 5.93 45.77
C PRO A 41 -11.81 6.10 46.66
N ASP A 42 -12.28 7.35 46.75
CA ASP A 42 -13.66 7.66 47.10
C ASP A 42 -14.44 8.03 45.82
N ILE A 43 -15.48 7.24 45.52
CA ILE A 43 -16.54 7.51 44.55
C ILE A 43 -17.65 8.19 45.39
N PRO A 44 -18.29 9.32 45.00
CA PRO A 44 -19.13 9.30 43.79
C PRO A 44 -19.47 10.63 43.07
N GLN A 45 -19.66 10.50 41.75
CA GLN A 45 -20.84 10.91 40.95
C GLN A 45 -20.53 11.64 39.64
N ALA A 46 -20.81 10.90 38.55
CA ALA A 46 -21.56 11.30 37.36
C ALA A 46 -21.35 12.69 36.75
N GLN A 47 -20.64 12.71 35.61
CA GLN A 47 -20.81 13.51 34.38
C GLN A 47 -19.45 13.51 33.66
N THR A 48 -19.21 13.03 32.45
CA THR A 48 -20.04 12.80 31.26
C THR A 48 -19.44 11.63 30.49
N ALA A 49 -20.27 10.69 30.03
CA ALA A 49 -19.87 9.69 29.07
C ALA A 49 -19.62 10.41 27.73
N SER A 50 -18.35 10.64 27.40
CA SER A 50 -17.93 10.89 26.02
C SER A 50 -18.54 9.77 25.16
N GLU A 51 -19.34 10.15 24.18
CA GLU A 51 -20.08 9.25 23.29
C GLU A 51 -19.13 8.27 22.60
N ALA A 52 -18.95 7.09 23.18
CA ALA A 52 -18.29 5.98 22.51
C ALA A 52 -19.16 5.61 21.30
N HIS A 53 -18.75 6.03 20.10
CA HIS A 53 -19.50 5.85 18.87
C HIS A 53 -19.74 4.35 18.64
N GLU A 54 -20.98 3.91 18.85
CA GLU A 54 -21.40 2.52 18.68
C GLU A 54 -21.34 2.14 17.20
N LEU A 55 -20.65 1.04 16.88
CA LEU A 55 -20.55 0.54 15.50
C LEU A 55 -21.50 -0.64 15.24
N SER A 56 -21.90 -1.37 16.29
CA SER A 56 -22.76 -2.56 16.17
C SER A 56 -23.33 -3.02 17.52
N ASN A 57 -24.64 -2.85 17.78
CA ASN A 57 -25.40 -3.47 18.88
C ASN A 57 -24.63 -3.61 20.21
N GLY A 58 -24.27 -2.49 20.84
CA GLY A 58 -23.52 -2.43 22.10
C GLY A 58 -22.01 -2.69 21.96
N ILE A 59 -21.49 -2.69 20.73
CA ILE A 59 -20.04 -2.76 20.44
C ILE A 59 -19.57 -1.38 20.00
N THR A 60 -18.67 -0.82 20.80
CA THR A 60 -18.07 0.49 20.59
C THR A 60 -16.90 0.41 19.61
N GLU A 61 -16.52 1.55 19.04
CA GLU A 61 -15.30 1.67 18.24
C GLU A 61 -14.06 1.16 19.00
N GLU A 62 -13.97 1.41 20.30
CA GLU A 62 -12.86 1.01 21.16
C GLU A 62 -12.76 -0.52 21.30
N ASP A 63 -13.89 -1.21 21.34
CA ASP A 63 -13.91 -2.68 21.36
C ASP A 63 -13.30 -3.27 20.08
N PHE A 64 -13.60 -2.66 18.92
CA PHE A 64 -12.98 -3.05 17.65
C PHE A 64 -11.48 -2.73 17.63
N ARG A 65 -11.08 -1.56 18.16
CA ARG A 65 -9.66 -1.18 18.29
C ARG A 65 -8.88 -2.19 19.11
N ARG A 66 -9.42 -2.56 20.28
CA ARG A 66 -8.84 -3.56 21.17
C ARG A 66 -8.77 -4.95 20.50
N PHE A 67 -9.82 -5.35 19.80
CA PHE A 67 -9.88 -6.67 19.14
C PHE A 67 -8.92 -6.80 17.95
N ILE A 68 -8.80 -5.77 17.12
CA ILE A 68 -8.04 -5.79 15.85
C ILE A 68 -6.57 -5.38 16.04
N GLY A 69 -6.29 -4.45 16.97
CA GLY A 69 -4.96 -3.88 17.21
C GLY A 69 -4.53 -2.85 16.16
N ASN A 70 -3.24 -2.82 15.81
CA ASN A 70 -2.57 -1.75 15.02
C ASN A 70 -3.17 -1.43 13.63
N LYS A 71 -4.10 -2.25 13.11
CA LYS A 71 -4.79 -2.03 11.82
C LYS A 71 -6.26 -1.67 11.97
N ALA A 72 -6.75 -1.44 13.19
CA ALA A 72 -8.16 -1.18 13.46
C ALA A 72 -8.69 0.05 12.69
N ASP A 73 -7.94 1.16 12.72
CA ASP A 73 -8.31 2.40 12.03
C ASP A 73 -8.64 2.23 10.55
N TYR A 74 -7.85 1.40 9.85
CA TYR A 74 -8.05 1.13 8.44
C TYR A 74 -9.41 0.47 8.17
N TYR A 75 -9.84 -0.46 9.03
CA TYR A 75 -11.12 -1.13 8.86
C TYR A 75 -12.28 -0.31 9.38
N ILE A 76 -12.14 0.28 10.56
CA ILE A 76 -13.17 1.10 11.19
C ILE A 76 -13.55 2.27 10.27
N SER A 77 -12.57 2.96 9.67
CA SER A 77 -12.86 4.03 8.71
C SER A 77 -13.63 3.56 7.48
N LYS A 78 -13.32 2.36 6.95
CA LYS A 78 -14.08 1.75 5.85
C LYS A 78 -15.49 1.38 6.26
N TRP A 79 -15.65 0.79 7.45
CA TRP A 79 -16.95 0.42 7.99
C TRP A 79 -17.80 1.65 8.24
N LYS A 80 -17.27 2.73 8.85
CA LYS A 80 -18.02 3.98 9.07
C LYS A 80 -18.52 4.60 7.77
N LYS A 81 -17.69 4.64 6.72
CA LYS A 81 -18.11 5.12 5.37
C LYS A 81 -19.22 4.27 4.75
N ALA A 82 -19.25 2.99 5.09
CA ALA A 82 -20.16 2.02 4.52
C ALA A 82 -21.42 1.81 5.38
N ASN A 83 -21.37 2.21 6.65
CA ASN A 83 -22.39 2.01 7.67
C ASN A 83 -23.27 3.26 7.89
N THR A 84 -23.27 4.18 6.92
CA THR A 84 -24.06 5.43 6.94
C THR A 84 -25.58 5.17 6.91
N SER A 85 -26.04 3.92 6.72
CA SER A 85 -27.45 3.59 6.55
C SER A 85 -28.04 2.52 7.49
N SER A 86 -27.22 1.74 8.23
CA SER A 86 -27.60 0.88 9.39
C SER A 86 -26.62 -0.29 9.54
N PRO A 87 -26.26 -0.70 10.78
CA PRO A 87 -25.26 -1.76 11.08
C PRO A 87 -25.59 -3.18 10.61
N LYS A 88 -26.77 -3.40 10.02
CA LYS A 88 -27.26 -4.73 9.60
C LYS A 88 -27.31 -4.91 8.09
N VAL A 89 -26.99 -3.88 7.30
CA VAL A 89 -27.11 -3.93 5.84
C VAL A 89 -25.76 -4.32 5.24
N PHE A 90 -25.78 -5.23 4.27
CA PHE A 90 -24.60 -5.56 3.48
C PHE A 90 -24.04 -4.29 2.84
N PHE A 91 -22.74 -4.06 2.97
CA PHE A 91 -22.08 -2.93 2.35
C PHE A 91 -20.88 -3.38 1.50
N PRO A 92 -20.93 -3.19 0.17
CA PRO A 92 -19.81 -3.55 -0.69
C PRO A 92 -18.66 -2.57 -0.50
N SER A 93 -17.45 -3.09 -0.29
CA SER A 93 -16.24 -2.25 -0.30
C SER A 93 -15.03 -3.06 -0.71
N TRP A 94 -14.23 -2.48 -1.61
CA TRP A 94 -13.10 -3.20 -2.19
C TRP A 94 -12.02 -3.51 -1.16
N ASN A 95 -11.55 -4.75 -1.19
CA ASN A 95 -10.45 -5.28 -0.41
C ASN A 95 -9.47 -6.01 -1.34
N TRP A 96 -8.35 -5.36 -1.64
CA TRP A 96 -7.31 -5.89 -2.51
C TRP A 96 -6.71 -7.22 -2.03
N ALA A 97 -6.51 -7.37 -0.72
CA ALA A 97 -5.94 -8.59 -0.18
C ALA A 97 -6.93 -9.76 -0.28
N ALA A 98 -8.21 -9.51 -0.01
CA ALA A 98 -9.25 -10.50 -0.20
C ALA A 98 -9.44 -10.87 -1.69
N PHE A 99 -9.21 -9.95 -2.63
CA PHE A 99 -9.27 -10.23 -4.07
C PHE A 99 -8.08 -11.08 -4.57
N LEU A 100 -6.85 -10.70 -4.21
CA LEU A 100 -5.65 -11.34 -4.77
C LEU A 100 -5.32 -12.67 -4.10
N ILE A 101 -5.59 -12.77 -2.80
CA ILE A 101 -5.13 -13.88 -1.97
C ILE A 101 -6.21 -14.32 -0.98
N THR A 102 -7.44 -14.51 -1.45
CA THR A 102 -8.67 -14.81 -0.68
C THR A 102 -8.44 -15.68 0.57
N CYS A 103 -7.99 -16.93 0.39
CA CYS A 103 -7.83 -17.90 1.47
C CYS A 103 -6.72 -17.48 2.46
N ILE A 104 -5.60 -17.00 1.93
CA ILE A 104 -4.43 -16.56 2.72
C ILE A 104 -4.78 -15.32 3.53
N TRP A 105 -5.50 -14.35 2.94
CA TRP A 105 -5.97 -13.15 3.62
C TRP A 105 -6.92 -13.50 4.77
N ALA A 106 -7.86 -14.42 4.56
CA ALA A 106 -8.78 -14.87 5.60
C ALA A 106 -8.00 -15.56 6.75
N ALA A 107 -7.07 -16.45 6.44
CA ALA A 107 -6.24 -17.12 7.43
C ALA A 107 -5.33 -16.15 8.20
N TYR A 108 -4.70 -15.20 7.49
CA TYR A 108 -3.89 -14.13 8.07
C TYR A 108 -4.66 -13.28 9.08
N ARG A 109 -5.96 -13.07 8.83
CA ARG A 109 -6.89 -12.34 9.71
C ARG A 109 -7.57 -13.22 10.75
N LYS A 110 -7.10 -14.45 10.95
CA LYS A 110 -7.64 -15.44 11.90
C LYS A 110 -9.11 -15.81 11.64
N MET A 111 -9.59 -15.57 10.43
CA MET A 111 -10.92 -15.96 9.95
C MET A 111 -10.89 -17.40 9.42
N TYR A 112 -10.39 -18.36 10.20
CA TYR A 112 -10.10 -19.71 9.73
C TYR A 112 -11.32 -20.45 9.16
N ALA A 113 -12.52 -20.23 9.72
CA ALA A 113 -13.76 -20.79 9.18
C ALA A 113 -14.06 -20.26 7.76
N TYR A 114 -13.86 -18.96 7.52
CA TYR A 114 -14.01 -18.38 6.19
C TYR A 114 -12.91 -18.85 5.24
N ALA A 115 -11.67 -18.96 5.72
CA ALA A 115 -10.57 -19.51 4.93
C ALA A 115 -10.86 -20.94 4.45
N ALA A 116 -11.36 -21.79 5.35
CA ALA A 116 -11.79 -23.15 5.01
C ALA A 116 -12.97 -23.15 4.03
N LEU A 117 -13.96 -22.28 4.22
CA LEU A 117 -15.10 -22.14 3.31
C LEU A 117 -14.65 -21.76 1.90
N PHE A 118 -13.75 -20.77 1.76
CA PHE A 118 -13.22 -20.37 0.45
C PHE A 118 -12.41 -21.48 -0.21
N LEU A 119 -11.63 -22.25 0.56
CA LEU A 119 -10.93 -23.43 0.04
C LEU A 119 -11.91 -24.48 -0.48
N VAL A 120 -12.94 -24.82 0.29
CA VAL A 120 -13.97 -25.78 -0.12
C VAL A 120 -14.72 -25.30 -1.36
N LEU A 121 -15.12 -24.02 -1.42
CA LEU A 121 -15.78 -23.44 -2.60
C LEU A 121 -14.88 -23.50 -3.84
N THR A 122 -13.58 -23.26 -3.66
CA THR A 122 -12.59 -23.36 -4.76
C THR A 122 -12.46 -24.80 -5.25
N VAL A 123 -12.44 -25.78 -4.35
CA VAL A 123 -12.42 -27.21 -4.70
C VAL A 123 -13.71 -27.62 -5.39
N ILE A 124 -14.88 -27.22 -4.88
CA ILE A 124 -16.17 -27.51 -5.52
C ILE A 124 -16.22 -26.93 -6.92
N LEU A 125 -15.83 -25.65 -7.09
CA LEU A 125 -15.75 -25.02 -8.40
C LEU A 125 -14.83 -25.83 -9.33
N TYR A 126 -13.67 -26.26 -8.83
CA TYR A 126 -12.75 -27.10 -9.60
C TYR A 126 -13.38 -28.44 -10.02
N LEU A 127 -14.21 -29.06 -9.19
CA LEU A 127 -14.85 -30.34 -9.49
C LEU A 127 -16.00 -30.26 -10.51
N ILE A 128 -16.70 -29.12 -10.58
CA ILE A 128 -17.89 -28.96 -11.44
C ILE A 128 -17.62 -28.22 -12.74
N THR A 129 -16.47 -27.54 -12.86
CA THR A 129 -16.18 -26.65 -13.99
C THR A 129 -15.21 -27.32 -14.96
N ASP A 130 -15.47 -27.16 -16.26
CA ASP A 130 -14.50 -27.54 -17.30
C ASP A 130 -13.16 -26.82 -17.06
N ILE A 131 -12.05 -27.53 -17.28
CA ILE A 131 -10.68 -27.01 -17.11
C ILE A 131 -10.50 -25.70 -17.88
N ALA A 132 -11.10 -25.57 -19.07
CA ALA A 132 -11.01 -24.35 -19.88
C ALA A 132 -11.69 -23.12 -19.23
N LEU A 133 -12.71 -23.33 -18.39
CA LEU A 133 -13.48 -22.27 -17.73
C LEU A 133 -13.03 -22.01 -16.28
N LEU A 134 -12.13 -22.83 -15.75
CA LEU A 134 -11.63 -22.74 -14.40
C LEU A 134 -11.03 -21.36 -14.03
N PRO A 135 -10.27 -20.67 -14.92
CA PRO A 135 -9.75 -19.34 -14.63
C PRO A 135 -10.85 -18.29 -14.44
N LEU A 136 -11.95 -18.40 -15.19
CA LEU A 136 -13.08 -17.48 -15.11
C LEU A 136 -13.85 -17.69 -13.81
N GLY A 137 -14.10 -18.94 -13.43
CA GLY A 137 -14.75 -19.25 -12.16
C GLY A 137 -13.93 -18.77 -10.95
N ALA A 138 -12.62 -19.00 -10.97
CA ALA A 138 -11.72 -18.55 -9.91
C ALA A 138 -11.69 -17.01 -9.81
N LEU A 139 -11.71 -16.32 -10.96
CA LEU A 139 -11.80 -14.87 -11.01
C LEU A 139 -13.11 -14.35 -10.38
N VAL A 140 -14.24 -15.00 -10.65
CA VAL A 140 -15.53 -14.63 -10.04
C VAL A 140 -15.47 -14.74 -8.52
N ILE A 141 -14.95 -15.85 -7.98
CA ILE A 141 -14.79 -16.04 -6.53
C ILE A 141 -13.92 -14.92 -5.93
N ASN A 142 -12.80 -14.59 -6.58
CA ASN A 142 -11.90 -13.53 -6.13
C ASN A 142 -12.55 -12.15 -6.18
N ILE A 143 -13.32 -11.82 -7.23
CA ILE A 143 -14.08 -10.57 -7.32
C ILE A 143 -15.08 -10.48 -6.17
N VAL A 144 -15.84 -11.55 -5.92
CA VAL A 144 -16.80 -11.61 -4.81
C VAL A 144 -16.09 -11.44 -3.47
N ALA A 145 -14.96 -12.11 -3.25
CA ALA A 145 -14.14 -11.94 -2.05
C ALA A 145 -13.60 -10.51 -1.91
N GLY A 146 -13.19 -9.87 -3.01
CA GLY A 146 -12.75 -8.49 -3.06
C GLY A 146 -13.83 -7.50 -2.65
N ILE A 147 -15.05 -7.68 -3.13
CA ILE A 147 -16.20 -6.83 -2.82
C ILE A 147 -16.70 -7.04 -1.39
N THR A 148 -16.71 -8.28 -0.91
CA THR A 148 -17.32 -8.67 0.37
C THR A 148 -16.32 -8.72 1.53
N GLY A 149 -15.01 -8.70 1.28
CA GLY A 149 -13.98 -9.00 2.27
C GLY A 149 -14.04 -8.11 3.52
N ASN A 150 -14.18 -6.79 3.37
CA ASN A 150 -14.26 -5.92 4.56
C ASN A 150 -15.54 -6.15 5.37
N TYR A 151 -16.64 -6.52 4.70
CA TYR A 151 -17.91 -6.85 5.35
C TYR A 151 -17.83 -8.18 6.11
N LEU A 152 -17.24 -9.21 5.51
CA LEU A 152 -17.01 -10.51 6.17
C LEU A 152 -16.13 -10.33 7.42
N TYR A 153 -15.09 -9.49 7.33
CA TYR A 153 -14.24 -9.20 8.48
C TYR A 153 -14.98 -8.42 9.57
N PHE A 154 -15.85 -7.48 9.21
CA PHE A 154 -16.74 -6.81 10.17
C PHE A 154 -17.61 -7.80 10.91
N LEU A 155 -18.35 -8.67 10.19
CA LEU A 155 -19.22 -9.68 10.78
C LEU A 155 -18.45 -10.62 11.71
N HIS A 156 -17.25 -11.04 11.31
CA HIS A 156 -16.38 -11.85 12.13
C HIS A 156 -16.01 -11.16 13.44
N CYS A 157 -15.55 -9.91 13.37
CA CYS A 157 -15.18 -9.13 14.55
C CYS A 157 -16.39 -8.90 15.48
N SER A 158 -17.51 -8.43 14.92
CA SER A 158 -18.75 -8.17 15.67
C SER A 158 -19.26 -9.42 16.38
N SER A 159 -19.23 -10.58 15.70
CA SER A 159 -19.63 -11.86 16.28
C SER A 159 -18.72 -12.25 17.45
N LYS A 160 -17.40 -12.21 17.27
CA LYS A 160 -16.43 -12.61 18.30
C LYS A 160 -16.46 -11.69 19.51
N ILE A 161 -16.54 -10.39 19.31
CA ILE A 161 -16.65 -9.41 20.40
C ILE A 161 -17.96 -9.60 21.15
N SER A 162 -19.10 -9.78 20.44
CA SER A 162 -20.38 -10.03 21.08
C SER A 162 -20.37 -11.31 21.93
N SER A 163 -19.80 -12.41 21.42
CA SER A 163 -19.64 -13.65 22.20
C SER A 163 -18.75 -13.47 23.43
N ALA A 164 -17.66 -12.71 23.33
CA ALA A 164 -16.78 -12.43 24.45
C ALA A 164 -17.49 -11.59 25.52
N LYS A 165 -18.22 -10.53 25.12
CA LYS A 165 -19.04 -9.72 26.03
C LYS A 165 -20.14 -10.54 26.72
N LYS A 166 -20.83 -11.43 25.99
CA LYS A 166 -21.87 -12.31 26.57
C LYS A 166 -21.34 -13.28 27.64
N THR A 167 -20.07 -13.68 27.53
CA THR A 167 -19.42 -14.58 28.49
C THR A 167 -18.77 -13.81 29.65
N GLY A 168 -18.90 -12.48 29.70
CA GLY A 168 -18.21 -11.63 30.69
C GLY A 168 -16.70 -11.53 30.47
N ASN A 169 -16.17 -12.13 29.39
CA ASN A 169 -14.75 -12.08 29.08
C ASN A 169 -14.42 -10.83 28.26
N ASN A 170 -13.89 -9.82 28.92
CA ASN A 170 -13.45 -8.58 28.28
C ASN A 170 -12.00 -8.62 27.76
N ASN A 171 -11.32 -9.77 27.86
CA ASN A 171 -9.95 -9.94 27.39
C ASN A 171 -9.91 -10.59 26.01
N TYR A 172 -10.20 -9.80 24.98
CA TYR A 172 -10.14 -10.20 23.57
C TYR A 172 -9.14 -9.35 22.77
N THR A 173 -8.14 -8.80 23.48
CA THR A 173 -7.12 -7.92 22.90
C THR A 173 -6.34 -8.65 21.79
N SER A 174 -6.28 -8.06 20.59
CA SER A 174 -5.60 -8.61 19.40
C SER A 174 -6.10 -9.99 18.93
N ALA A 175 -7.26 -10.46 19.43
CA ALA A 175 -7.83 -11.74 19.04
C ALA A 175 -8.24 -11.76 17.55
N GLY A 176 -8.63 -10.62 16.98
CA GLY A 176 -8.88 -10.42 15.55
C GLY A 176 -7.70 -9.82 14.78
N GLY A 177 -6.51 -9.78 15.39
CA GLY A 177 -5.30 -9.23 14.79
C GLY A 177 -4.75 -10.10 13.65
N THR A 178 -3.44 -10.06 13.48
CA THR A 178 -2.77 -10.74 12.36
C THR A 178 -2.10 -12.03 12.82
N ASN A 179 -1.95 -12.99 11.91
CA ASN A 179 -1.18 -14.21 12.13
C ASN A 179 -0.30 -14.52 10.91
N TRP A 180 0.99 -14.19 11.01
CA TRP A 180 1.94 -14.43 9.92
C TRP A 180 2.25 -15.92 9.72
N GLN A 181 2.19 -16.74 10.77
CA GLN A 181 2.41 -18.18 10.68
C GLN A 181 1.33 -18.85 9.82
N ALA A 182 0.09 -18.33 9.88
CA ALA A 182 -1.01 -18.78 9.03
C ALA A 182 -0.74 -18.53 7.53
N ILE A 183 0.03 -17.49 7.17
CA ILE A 183 0.46 -17.27 5.77
C ILE A 183 1.39 -18.40 5.34
N VAL A 184 2.42 -18.71 6.14
CA VAL A 184 3.40 -19.76 5.82
C VAL A 184 2.69 -21.10 5.60
N VAL A 185 1.80 -21.48 6.53
CA VAL A 185 1.02 -22.72 6.40
C VAL A 185 0.13 -22.70 5.15
N SER A 186 -0.52 -21.56 4.85
CA SER A 186 -1.39 -21.45 3.67
C SER A 186 -0.59 -21.55 2.36
N VAL A 187 0.58 -20.93 2.29
CA VAL A 187 1.46 -21.01 1.10
C VAL A 187 1.96 -22.43 0.89
N LEU A 188 2.41 -23.10 1.96
CA LEU A 188 2.82 -24.50 1.89
C LEU A 188 1.68 -25.42 1.43
N ALA A 189 0.46 -25.19 1.94
CA ALA A 189 -0.72 -25.93 1.51
C ALA A 189 -1.03 -25.70 0.02
N CYS A 190 -0.94 -24.45 -0.47
CA CYS A 190 -1.12 -24.15 -1.90
C CYS A 190 -0.06 -24.83 -2.78
N ILE A 191 1.20 -24.85 -2.34
CA ILE A 191 2.27 -25.55 -3.07
C ILE A 191 1.97 -27.05 -3.13
N LEU A 192 1.63 -27.68 -2.00
CA LEU A 192 1.28 -29.10 -1.95
C LEU A 192 0.10 -29.46 -2.86
N VAL A 193 -0.95 -28.64 -2.85
CA VAL A 193 -2.11 -28.83 -3.75
C VAL A 193 -1.69 -28.68 -5.21
N GLY A 194 -0.88 -27.67 -5.54
CA GLY A 194 -0.38 -27.43 -6.90
C GLY A 194 0.51 -28.56 -7.42
N THR A 195 1.44 -29.08 -6.61
CA THR A 195 2.30 -30.20 -7.00
C THR A 195 1.50 -31.49 -7.15
N SER A 196 0.53 -31.73 -6.28
CA SER A 196 -0.37 -32.89 -6.37
C SER A 196 -1.23 -32.83 -7.63
N TYR A 197 -1.71 -31.64 -7.99
CA TYR A 197 -2.45 -31.41 -9.23
C TYR A 197 -1.59 -31.65 -10.47
N SER A 198 -0.38 -31.08 -10.52
CA SER A 198 0.53 -31.28 -11.66
C SER A 198 0.87 -32.76 -11.85
N PHE A 199 1.07 -33.49 -10.75
CA PHE A 199 1.30 -34.93 -10.80
C PHE A 199 0.10 -35.71 -11.33
N ALA A 200 -1.12 -35.42 -10.81
CA ALA A 200 -2.34 -36.07 -11.28
C ALA A 200 -2.65 -35.74 -12.75
N TYR A 201 -2.43 -34.50 -13.17
CA TYR A 201 -2.61 -34.07 -14.56
C TYR A 201 -1.66 -34.82 -15.49
N ASN A 202 -0.38 -34.93 -15.14
CA ASN A 202 0.60 -35.68 -15.93
C ASN A 202 0.21 -37.17 -16.00
N ALA A 203 -0.19 -37.79 -14.89
CA ALA A 203 -0.64 -39.18 -14.87
C ALA A 203 -1.89 -39.45 -15.73
N LEU A 204 -2.79 -38.47 -15.87
CA LEU A 204 -3.99 -38.58 -16.72
C LEU A 204 -3.73 -38.27 -18.20
N THR A 205 -2.68 -37.51 -18.50
CA THR A 205 -2.33 -37.07 -19.87
C THR A 205 -1.24 -37.90 -20.53
N GLU A 206 -0.49 -38.69 -19.76
CA GLU A 206 0.35 -39.76 -20.30
C GLU A 206 -0.53 -40.79 -21.01
N LYS A 207 -0.66 -40.66 -22.34
CA LYS A 207 -1.11 -41.78 -23.17
C LYS A 207 -0.08 -42.90 -23.04
N PRO A 208 -0.51 -44.18 -22.95
CA PRO A 208 0.44 -45.29 -22.97
C PRO A 208 1.27 -45.14 -24.23
N THR A 209 2.57 -44.92 -24.05
CA THR A 209 3.53 -44.99 -25.14
C THR A 209 3.43 -46.43 -25.65
N GLN A 210 2.73 -46.65 -26.76
CA GLN A 210 2.87 -47.89 -27.51
C GLN A 210 4.34 -47.92 -27.92
N THR A 211 5.12 -48.70 -27.18
CA THR A 211 6.41 -49.16 -27.66
C THR A 211 6.10 -49.91 -28.95
N LEU A 212 6.36 -49.26 -30.08
CA LEU A 212 6.42 -49.92 -31.38
C LEU A 212 7.49 -51.00 -31.24
N ASN A 213 7.04 -52.21 -30.94
CA ASN A 213 7.87 -53.39 -30.91
C ASN A 213 8.25 -53.67 -32.37
N ILE A 214 9.45 -53.25 -32.75
CA ILE A 214 10.01 -53.39 -34.10
C ILE A 214 10.22 -54.88 -34.47
N ASN A 215 9.93 -55.81 -33.55
CA ASN A 215 10.05 -57.25 -33.75
C ASN A 215 8.70 -58.00 -33.76
N SER A 216 7.56 -57.31 -33.90
CA SER A 216 6.27 -58.00 -34.13
C SER A 216 6.15 -58.46 -35.59
N PRO A 217 5.78 -59.73 -35.87
CA PRO A 217 5.73 -60.28 -37.23
C PRO A 217 4.70 -59.62 -38.16
N ASP A 218 3.78 -58.81 -37.64
CA ASP A 218 2.75 -58.13 -38.44
C ASP A 218 3.26 -56.93 -39.26
N ASN A 219 4.51 -56.48 -39.06
CA ASN A 219 5.04 -55.30 -39.74
C ASN A 219 5.85 -55.62 -41.03
N GLN A 220 5.79 -56.85 -41.54
CA GLN A 220 6.45 -57.23 -42.80
C GLN A 220 5.66 -56.86 -44.06
N GLN A 221 4.46 -56.28 -43.96
CA GLN A 221 3.68 -55.88 -45.15
C GLN A 221 3.92 -54.45 -45.66
N ILE A 222 4.77 -53.64 -45.02
CA ILE A 222 5.02 -52.24 -45.44
C ILE A 222 6.43 -52.04 -46.03
N LYS A 223 7.00 -53.07 -46.67
CA LYS A 223 8.35 -52.98 -47.29
C LYS A 223 8.41 -53.36 -48.78
N SER A 224 7.27 -53.43 -49.46
CA SER A 224 7.18 -53.88 -50.86
C SER A 224 6.52 -52.89 -51.83
N GLN A 225 6.41 -51.61 -51.48
CA GLN A 225 5.91 -50.59 -52.42
C GLN A 225 6.76 -49.32 -52.46
N GLU A 226 8.05 -49.45 -52.79
CA GLU A 226 8.81 -48.35 -53.39
C GLU A 226 9.75 -48.92 -54.46
N SER A 227 9.29 -48.95 -55.72
CA SER A 227 10.20 -49.02 -56.86
C SER A 227 9.51 -48.59 -58.17
N ILE A 228 10.12 -47.57 -58.82
CA ILE A 228 10.09 -47.27 -60.26
C ILE A 228 8.82 -46.50 -60.70
N VAL A 229 8.90 -45.23 -61.14
CA VAL A 229 9.17 -44.80 -62.54
C VAL A 229 9.67 -43.33 -62.59
N THR A 230 10.60 -43.03 -63.51
CA THR A 230 10.88 -41.72 -64.16
C THR A 230 11.30 -42.00 -65.62
N PRO A 231 11.45 -41.01 -66.53
CA PRO A 231 10.68 -39.78 -66.79
C PRO A 231 10.37 -39.60 -68.31
N GLU A 232 9.55 -38.61 -68.71
CA GLU A 232 9.72 -37.94 -70.02
C GLU A 232 9.08 -36.54 -70.08
N ASP A 233 9.60 -35.77 -71.04
CA ASP A 233 9.75 -34.32 -71.28
C ASP A 233 8.45 -33.47 -71.43
N PRO A 234 8.52 -32.12 -71.45
CA PRO A 234 8.67 -31.45 -72.76
C PRO A 234 9.43 -30.10 -72.79
N ALA A 235 10.02 -29.83 -73.96
CA ALA A 235 10.55 -28.55 -74.39
C ALA A 235 9.48 -27.61 -74.97
N GLU A 236 9.54 -26.30 -74.64
CA GLU A 236 9.62 -25.19 -75.61
C GLU A 236 9.80 -23.81 -74.91
N LYS A 237 10.47 -22.89 -75.62
CA LYS A 237 10.91 -21.50 -75.25
C LYS A 237 10.50 -20.58 -76.44
N PRO A 238 10.72 -19.24 -76.49
CA PRO A 238 10.84 -18.14 -75.49
C PRO A 238 9.89 -16.92 -75.77
N SER A 239 9.80 -15.94 -74.85
CA SER A 239 10.00 -14.50 -75.20
C SER A 239 10.07 -13.51 -74.01
N ALA A 240 10.99 -12.55 -74.14
CA ALA A 240 11.06 -11.18 -73.60
C ALA A 240 11.40 -10.84 -72.10
N ILE A 241 12.46 -10.02 -71.99
CA ILE A 241 13.10 -9.22 -70.91
C ILE A 241 12.48 -7.78 -70.93
N PRO A 242 12.75 -6.74 -70.08
CA PRO A 242 13.60 -6.52 -68.85
C PRO A 242 12.78 -6.02 -67.63
N GLY A 243 13.27 -5.67 -66.43
CA GLY A 243 14.54 -5.18 -65.84
C GLY A 243 14.11 -4.24 -64.68
N THR A 244 14.72 -4.23 -63.49
CA THR A 244 15.83 -3.34 -63.01
C THR A 244 16.06 -3.73 -61.52
N GLY A 245 17.27 -3.98 -60.99
CA GLY A 245 18.34 -3.01 -60.64
C GLY A 245 17.85 -2.08 -59.51
N ASP A 246 18.38 -2.04 -58.28
CA ASP A 246 19.78 -1.96 -57.78
C ASP A 246 19.84 -2.44 -56.30
N GLN A 247 20.82 -3.21 -55.79
CA GLN A 247 22.23 -2.88 -55.38
C GLN A 247 22.28 -1.71 -54.36
N ALA A 248 23.03 -1.67 -53.25
CA ALA A 248 24.00 -2.55 -52.59
C ALA A 248 24.27 -2.03 -51.14
N GLN A 249 24.84 -2.92 -50.31
CA GLN A 249 25.42 -2.79 -48.95
C GLN A 249 26.80 -2.04 -48.94
N PRO A 250 27.67 -2.03 -47.88
CA PRO A 250 27.56 -2.09 -46.39
C PRO A 250 28.53 -1.12 -45.61
N GLY A 251 28.51 -1.12 -44.26
CA GLY A 251 29.76 -1.30 -43.46
C GLY A 251 30.29 -0.20 -42.50
N LYS A 252 30.19 -0.48 -41.19
CA LYS A 252 31.18 -0.40 -40.07
C LYS A 252 31.89 0.91 -39.63
N ALA A 253 31.59 1.29 -38.37
CA ALA A 253 32.45 1.32 -37.15
C ALA A 253 33.54 2.41 -36.87
N VAL A 254 33.30 3.15 -35.74
CA VAL A 254 34.14 3.27 -34.51
C VAL A 254 35.09 4.50 -34.28
N THR A 255 35.13 4.91 -32.98
CA THR A 255 36.03 5.81 -32.18
C THR A 255 35.94 7.33 -32.34
N ALA A 256 36.30 8.23 -31.41
CA ALA A 256 36.37 8.37 -29.93
C ALA A 256 37.08 9.74 -29.66
N GLU A 257 36.99 10.26 -28.42
CA GLU A 257 37.77 11.37 -27.78
C GLU A 257 37.36 12.85 -28.01
N THR A 258 37.67 13.87 -27.18
CA THR A 258 37.70 14.18 -25.72
C THR A 258 37.97 15.72 -25.59
N VAL A 259 37.56 16.36 -24.47
CA VAL A 259 38.10 17.59 -23.80
C VAL A 259 37.45 18.98 -24.06
N THR A 260 37.22 19.66 -22.92
CA THR A 260 36.65 20.97 -22.50
C THR A 260 37.62 22.18 -22.66
N PRO A 261 37.56 23.36 -21.96
CA PRO A 261 36.53 24.13 -21.19
C PRO A 261 36.49 25.66 -21.48
N SER A 262 35.54 26.45 -20.90
CA SER A 262 35.79 27.77 -20.24
C SER A 262 34.51 28.60 -19.91
N ASN A 263 34.47 29.18 -18.69
CA ASN A 263 33.66 30.33 -18.22
C ASN A 263 34.67 31.52 -18.00
N PRO A 264 34.39 32.80 -17.57
CA PRO A 264 33.20 33.39 -16.90
C PRO A 264 32.84 34.87 -17.30
N ALA A 265 31.78 35.47 -16.70
CA ALA A 265 31.75 36.85 -16.12
C ALA A 265 30.32 37.45 -15.94
N MET A 266 30.24 38.52 -15.14
CA MET A 266 29.16 39.03 -14.29
C MET A 266 28.58 40.40 -14.78
N GLN A 267 27.35 40.74 -14.32
CA GLN A 267 26.72 42.08 -14.11
C GLN A 267 26.13 42.91 -15.30
N THR A 268 24.81 43.18 -15.29
CA THR A 268 24.17 44.46 -14.82
C THR A 268 22.69 44.66 -15.29
N ASN A 269 21.84 45.07 -14.33
CA ASN A 269 20.66 45.98 -14.32
C ASN A 269 19.61 46.12 -15.46
N ALA A 270 18.35 45.87 -15.05
CA ALA A 270 17.16 46.74 -15.07
C ALA A 270 16.22 46.89 -16.30
N LYS A 271 14.92 46.66 -15.97
CA LYS A 271 13.63 47.20 -16.46
C LYS A 271 13.04 46.80 -17.84
N ALA A 272 11.95 46.04 -17.71
CA ALA A 272 10.60 46.22 -18.27
C ALA A 272 10.27 45.91 -19.74
N ASP A 273 9.08 45.31 -19.86
CA ASP A 273 8.16 45.19 -21.00
C ASP A 273 8.27 44.02 -22.00
N GLU A 274 7.10 43.81 -22.60
CA GLU A 274 6.37 42.57 -22.82
C GLU A 274 6.74 41.76 -24.08
N THR A 275 6.41 40.46 -23.98
CA THR A 275 5.94 39.56 -25.06
C THR A 275 6.90 39.14 -26.19
N LYS A 276 7.44 37.92 -26.10
CA LYS A 276 7.01 36.73 -26.88
C LYS A 276 8.06 35.60 -26.81
N ASN A 277 7.59 34.45 -26.31
CA ASN A 277 8.03 33.08 -26.56
C ASN A 277 9.36 32.87 -27.32
N ILE A 278 10.37 32.39 -26.60
CA ILE A 278 11.15 31.22 -27.03
C ILE A 278 11.23 30.26 -25.83
N THR A 279 10.62 29.10 -26.03
CA THR A 279 10.59 27.94 -25.14
C THR A 279 12.00 27.43 -24.89
N SER A 280 12.58 27.74 -23.74
CA SER A 280 13.68 26.97 -23.16
C SER A 280 13.11 26.09 -22.05
N ASN A 281 12.64 24.89 -22.42
CA ASN A 281 12.30 23.85 -21.46
C ASN A 281 13.57 23.33 -20.80
N ASN A 282 14.11 24.09 -19.86
CA ASN A 282 14.95 23.54 -18.80
C ASN A 282 14.02 23.00 -17.72
N THR A 283 13.51 21.80 -17.96
CA THR A 283 12.80 21.02 -16.95
C THR A 283 13.83 20.51 -15.96
N SER A 284 14.28 21.39 -15.06
CA SER A 284 14.98 20.96 -13.85
C SER A 284 14.02 20.06 -13.09
N THR A 285 14.29 18.76 -13.13
CA THR A 285 13.54 17.73 -12.40
C THR A 285 13.79 17.78 -10.90
N SER A 286 14.74 18.59 -10.45
CA SER A 286 15.02 18.81 -9.03
C SER A 286 14.03 19.81 -8.43
N PRO A 287 13.47 19.54 -7.24
CA PRO A 287 12.61 20.47 -6.54
C PRO A 287 13.35 21.75 -6.17
N LYS A 288 12.65 22.87 -6.18
CA LYS A 288 13.19 24.18 -5.79
C LYS A 288 12.91 24.44 -4.31
N THR A 289 13.86 25.02 -3.58
CA THR A 289 13.62 25.50 -2.23
C THR A 289 12.98 26.89 -2.25
N ALA A 290 12.03 27.11 -1.34
CA ALA A 290 11.42 28.42 -1.08
C ALA A 290 11.10 28.57 0.41
N TRP A 291 10.92 29.81 0.86
CA TRP A 291 10.51 30.16 2.22
C TRP A 291 9.28 31.03 2.14
N ASP A 292 8.21 30.68 2.85
CA ASP A 292 7.01 31.52 2.98
C ASP A 292 6.14 31.00 4.16
N THR A 293 4.95 31.57 4.34
CA THR A 293 4.04 31.32 5.45
C THR A 293 2.76 30.67 4.93
N ILE A 294 2.47 29.45 5.39
CA ILE A 294 1.27 28.70 4.98
C ILE A 294 0.33 28.57 6.17
N THR A 295 -0.89 29.08 6.01
CA THR A 295 -1.98 28.88 6.96
C THR A 295 -3.01 27.92 6.37
N TYR A 296 -3.39 26.88 7.11
CA TYR A 296 -4.44 25.94 6.71
C TYR A 296 -5.13 25.32 7.93
N ASP A 297 -6.46 25.27 7.97
CA ASP A 297 -7.25 24.60 9.03
C ASP A 297 -6.79 24.90 10.47
N GLY A 298 -6.41 26.16 10.73
CA GLY A 298 -5.89 26.61 12.03
C GLY A 298 -4.40 26.30 12.28
N TYR A 299 -3.76 25.51 11.43
CA TYR A 299 -2.30 25.33 11.41
C TYR A 299 -1.65 26.53 10.74
N LYS A 300 -0.47 26.91 11.24
CA LYS A 300 0.39 27.92 10.63
C LYS A 300 1.81 27.38 10.52
N TYR A 301 2.31 27.26 9.31
CA TYR A 301 3.70 26.90 9.02
C TYR A 301 4.47 28.13 8.51
N GLU A 302 5.66 28.35 9.05
CA GLU A 302 6.61 29.36 8.59
C GLU A 302 7.97 28.70 8.44
N GLY A 303 8.46 28.54 7.21
CA GLY A 303 9.72 27.84 7.01
C GLY A 303 10.03 27.51 5.57
N GLU A 304 11.10 26.72 5.41
CA GLU A 304 11.52 26.23 4.10
C GLU A 304 10.56 25.15 3.57
N TRP A 305 10.38 25.10 2.26
CA TRP A 305 9.71 24.00 1.57
C TRP A 305 10.35 23.71 0.22
N LEU A 306 10.12 22.50 -0.25
CA LEU A 306 10.50 22.03 -1.57
C LEU A 306 9.28 22.06 -2.48
N ASP A 307 9.34 22.90 -3.52
CA ASP A 307 8.36 23.01 -4.60
C ASP A 307 8.76 22.08 -5.76
N TYR A 308 7.89 21.13 -6.08
CA TYR A 308 8.12 20.13 -7.12
C TYR A 308 7.36 20.46 -8.42
N PRO A 309 7.93 20.11 -9.60
CA PRO A 309 7.35 20.48 -10.90
C PRO A 309 5.92 20.00 -11.19
N ASP A 310 5.46 18.93 -10.54
CA ASP A 310 4.09 18.39 -10.65
C ASP A 310 3.09 19.07 -9.70
N GLY A 311 3.49 20.18 -9.07
CA GLY A 311 2.62 21.05 -8.26
C GLY A 311 2.44 20.60 -6.81
N HIS A 312 3.40 19.87 -6.26
CA HIS A 312 3.41 19.45 -4.86
C HIS A 312 4.54 20.15 -4.06
N CYS A 313 4.26 20.63 -2.85
CA CYS A 313 5.17 21.47 -2.06
C CYS A 313 5.36 20.94 -0.62
N VAL A 314 6.46 20.25 -0.29
CA VAL A 314 6.65 19.63 1.04
C VAL A 314 7.45 20.51 1.99
N PHE A 315 7.10 20.53 3.27
CA PHE A 315 7.95 21.16 4.30
C PHE A 315 9.33 20.51 4.34
N HIS A 316 10.37 21.33 4.43
CA HIS A 316 11.75 20.90 4.40
C HIS A 316 12.62 21.88 5.18
N GLY A 317 13.87 21.52 5.49
CA GLY A 317 14.81 22.44 6.11
C GLY A 317 14.35 22.89 7.49
N LYS A 318 14.51 24.18 7.81
CA LYS A 318 14.08 24.72 9.10
C LYS A 318 12.69 25.35 9.00
N GLY A 319 11.88 25.17 10.03
CA GLY A 319 10.56 25.78 10.10
C GLY A 319 9.97 25.84 11.49
N THR A 320 8.86 26.56 11.58
CA THR A 320 7.97 26.64 12.74
C THR A 320 6.58 26.17 12.32
N LEU A 321 6.04 25.19 13.03
CA LEU A 321 4.67 24.70 12.85
C LEU A 321 3.87 24.99 14.12
N THR A 322 2.86 25.84 14.01
CA THR A 322 1.90 26.14 15.07
C THR A 322 0.63 25.36 14.83
N TYR A 323 0.15 24.70 15.88
CA TYR A 323 -1.03 23.85 15.87
C TYR A 323 -2.29 24.62 16.28
N PRO A 324 -3.49 24.22 15.82
CA PRO A 324 -4.75 24.81 16.27
C PRO A 324 -4.97 24.72 17.79
N SER A 325 -4.40 23.69 18.43
CA SER A 325 -4.43 23.49 19.89
C SER A 325 -3.61 24.53 20.67
N GLY A 326 -2.75 25.29 19.99
CA GLY A 326 -1.79 26.21 20.62
C GLY A 326 -0.39 25.61 20.83
N ASP A 327 -0.23 24.31 20.61
CA ASP A 327 1.10 23.68 20.56
C ASP A 327 1.94 24.32 19.44
N LYS A 328 3.27 24.26 19.56
CA LYS A 328 4.19 24.77 18.54
C LYS A 328 5.43 23.90 18.43
N TYR A 329 5.83 23.55 17.22
CA TYR A 329 7.13 22.95 16.94
C TYR A 329 8.06 23.95 16.24
N VAL A 330 9.33 23.98 16.62
CA VAL A 330 10.40 24.74 15.97
C VAL A 330 11.59 23.82 15.75
N GLY A 331 11.97 23.59 14.50
CA GLY A 331 13.09 22.70 14.22
C GLY A 331 13.19 22.28 12.76
N GLU A 332 13.73 21.09 12.57
CA GLU A 332 14.03 20.52 11.25
C GLU A 332 12.85 19.72 10.68
N PHE A 333 12.65 19.86 9.38
CA PHE A 333 11.64 19.16 8.59
C PHE A 333 12.30 18.41 7.44
N ARG A 334 11.80 17.20 7.16
CA ARG A 334 12.24 16.39 6.03
C ARG A 334 11.03 15.73 5.37
N ASN A 335 10.83 16.04 4.09
CA ASN A 335 9.74 15.49 3.29
C ASN A 335 8.38 15.60 4.01
N GLY A 336 8.14 16.76 4.64
CA GLY A 336 6.90 17.02 5.34
C GLY A 336 6.86 16.66 6.81
N ASN A 337 7.74 15.79 7.28
CA ASN A 337 7.72 15.31 8.65
C ASN A 337 8.66 16.14 9.51
N ILE A 338 8.34 16.25 10.79
CA ILE A 338 9.25 16.72 11.82
C ILE A 338 10.35 15.66 11.98
N GLU A 339 11.60 16.06 11.75
CA GLU A 339 12.74 15.15 11.74
C GLU A 339 14.05 15.87 11.98
N GLY A 340 14.94 15.29 12.79
CA GLY A 340 16.19 15.94 13.21
C GLY A 340 16.03 16.63 14.56
N PHE A 341 16.72 17.74 14.78
CA PHE A 341 16.68 18.43 16.07
C PHE A 341 15.60 19.52 16.11
N GLY A 342 14.91 19.62 17.24
CA GLY A 342 13.89 20.65 17.42
C GLY A 342 13.45 20.86 18.86
N THR A 343 12.53 21.80 19.02
CA THR A 343 11.82 22.08 20.26
C THR A 343 10.32 22.01 20.01
N TYR A 344 9.63 21.15 20.76
CA TYR A 344 8.18 21.09 20.80
C TYR A 344 7.70 21.83 22.06
N TYR A 345 6.87 22.84 21.89
CA TYR A 345 6.22 23.61 22.94
C TYR A 345 4.78 23.09 23.07
N PHE A 346 4.45 22.60 24.25
CA PHE A 346 3.09 22.22 24.59
C PHE A 346 2.29 23.48 24.98
N ALA A 347 1.00 23.51 24.64
CA ALA A 347 0.09 24.61 24.98
C ALA A 347 0.01 24.83 26.51
N GLU A 348 0.21 23.76 27.28
CA GLU A 348 0.25 23.77 28.76
C GLU A 348 1.55 24.40 29.32
N GLY A 349 2.50 24.79 28.46
CA GLY A 349 3.72 25.55 28.83
C GLY A 349 4.98 24.69 29.00
N GLN A 350 4.85 23.37 29.02
CA GLN A 350 6.02 22.48 28.95
C GLN A 350 6.69 22.56 27.57
N LYS A 351 7.95 22.14 27.46
CA LYS A 351 8.62 21.96 26.17
C LYS A 351 9.52 20.73 26.16
N TYR A 352 9.52 20.02 25.04
CA TYR A 352 10.52 19.01 24.73
C TYR A 352 11.63 19.62 23.87
N VAL A 353 12.90 19.36 24.21
CA VAL A 353 14.07 19.74 23.41
C VAL A 353 14.85 18.48 23.11
N GLY A 354 15.00 18.12 21.84
CA GLY A 354 15.69 16.90 21.48
C GLY A 354 15.59 16.52 20.01
N GLN A 355 15.79 15.22 19.77
CA GLN A 355 15.74 14.62 18.45
C GLN A 355 14.34 14.11 18.12
N PHE A 356 14.01 14.16 16.84
CA PHE A 356 12.73 13.78 16.28
C PHE A 356 12.93 12.89 15.06
N LYS A 357 12.00 11.96 14.88
CA LYS A 357 11.91 11.11 13.70
C LYS A 357 10.46 10.75 13.43
N ASN A 358 10.02 10.93 12.18
CA ASN A 358 8.65 10.64 11.75
C ASN A 358 7.59 11.22 12.71
N ASP A 359 7.71 12.51 13.04
CA ASP A 359 6.78 13.25 13.89
C ASP A 359 6.74 12.84 15.38
N CYS A 360 7.63 11.97 15.84
CA CYS A 360 7.74 11.59 17.25
C CYS A 360 9.11 11.96 17.83
N PHE A 361 9.18 12.10 19.16
CA PHE A 361 10.45 12.14 19.90
C PHE A 361 11.22 10.84 19.67
N ASP A 362 12.47 10.95 19.20
CA ASP A 362 13.31 9.79 18.90
C ASP A 362 14.78 10.19 19.10
N GLY A 363 15.49 9.50 19.97
CA GLY A 363 16.85 9.84 20.36
C GLY A 363 16.91 10.61 21.67
N LYS A 364 17.99 11.35 21.89
CA LYS A 364 18.22 12.07 23.16
C LYS A 364 17.38 13.34 23.22
N GLY A 365 16.74 13.58 24.36
CA GLY A 365 16.02 14.82 24.63
C GLY A 365 15.66 15.00 26.09
N LYS A 366 15.06 16.15 26.38
CA LYS A 366 14.58 16.51 27.71
C LYS A 366 13.24 17.24 27.64
N ILE A 367 12.38 16.96 28.60
CA ILE A 367 11.14 17.71 28.86
C ILE A 367 11.44 18.73 29.95
N VAL A 368 11.08 19.97 29.69
CA VAL A 368 11.29 21.12 30.57
C VAL A 368 9.92 21.69 30.92
N ASN A 369 9.66 21.87 32.20
CA ASN A 369 8.42 22.48 32.70
C ASN A 369 8.35 23.98 32.35
N ALA A 370 7.17 24.57 32.53
CA ALA A 370 6.95 25.99 32.29
C ALA A 370 7.85 26.90 33.16
N ASP A 371 8.24 26.45 34.35
CA ASP A 371 9.16 27.14 35.26
C ASP A 371 10.65 27.00 34.87
N GLY A 372 10.95 26.22 33.83
CA GLY A 372 12.31 25.99 33.34
C GLY A 372 13.03 24.79 33.98
N THR A 373 12.42 24.10 34.94
CA THR A 373 12.99 22.88 35.55
C THR A 373 12.93 21.71 34.56
N ILE A 374 13.94 20.84 34.60
CA ILE A 374 13.95 19.61 33.79
C ILE A 374 13.04 18.59 34.48
N ALA A 375 11.95 18.23 33.83
CA ALA A 375 11.03 17.20 34.31
C ALA A 375 11.58 15.80 34.01
N GLU A 376 12.05 15.60 32.78
CA GLU A 376 12.57 14.32 32.32
C GLU A 376 13.73 14.55 31.35
N GLU A 377 14.73 13.67 31.37
CA GLU A 377 15.82 13.63 30.40
C GLU A 377 16.16 12.17 30.10
N GLY A 378 16.29 11.84 28.81
CA GLY A 378 16.47 10.45 28.43
C GLY A 378 16.61 10.22 26.94
N THR A 379 16.57 8.95 26.56
CA THR A 379 16.52 8.52 25.16
C THR A 379 15.13 7.99 24.85
N TYR A 380 14.47 8.61 23.88
CA TYR A 380 13.12 8.29 23.42
C TYR A 380 13.20 7.39 22.18
N ARG A 381 12.27 6.44 22.02
CA ARG A 381 12.16 5.58 20.84
C ARG A 381 10.70 5.27 20.56
N GLN A 382 10.33 5.17 19.28
CA GLN A 382 9.01 4.68 18.88
C GLN A 382 8.91 3.17 19.20
N ASN A 383 7.84 2.77 19.89
CA ASN A 383 7.52 1.36 20.19
C ASN A 383 6.66 0.71 19.10
#